data_AF-A0A7C7JBC4-F1
#
_entry.id   AF-A0A7C7JBC4-F1
#
_cell.length_a   1.000
_cell.length_b   1.000
_cell.length_c   1.000
_cell.angle_alpha   90.00
_cell.angle_beta   90.00
_cell.angle_gamma   90.00
#
_symmetry.space_group_name_H-M   'P 1'
#
loop_
_entity.id
_entity.type
_entity.pdbx_description
1 polymer ?
#
loop_
_entity_poly.entity_id
_entity_poly.type
_entity_poly.pdbx_seq_one_letter_code
_entity_poly.pdbx_strand_id
1 'polypeptide(L)' 'IYLADTSTYVLSEKSSLIMLYALCGFANFSSVGILLSGMSAMVPERREDLIAVSLKALWGALLASCMTGFIVGILYL' A
#
# COMPACT_ATOMS: atom_id res chain seq x y z
N ILE A 1 -24.92 -9.56 -10.98
CA ILE A 1 -24.75 -10.63 -9.96
C ILE A 1 -23.86 -11.79 -10.46
N TYR A 2 -23.53 -11.88 -11.77
CA TYR A 2 -22.58 -12.87 -12.30
C TYR A 2 -21.08 -12.60 -12.02
N LEU A 3 -20.71 -11.46 -11.42
CA LEU A 3 -19.31 -11.11 -11.12
C LEU A 3 -18.83 -11.59 -9.75
N ALA A 4 -19.73 -12.10 -8.90
CA ALA A 4 -19.40 -12.59 -7.56
C ALA A 4 -19.10 -14.09 -7.53
N ASP A 5 -19.11 -14.76 -8.69
CA ASP A 5 -18.77 -16.18 -8.78
C ASP A 5 -17.25 -16.37 -8.67
N THR A 6 -16.76 -16.32 -7.43
CA THR A 6 -15.32 -16.47 -7.12
C THR A 6 -14.82 -17.90 -7.36
N SER A 7 -15.73 -18.85 -7.63
CA SER A 7 -15.40 -20.26 -7.86
C SER A 7 -14.50 -20.48 -9.08
N THR A 8 -14.54 -19.56 -10.05
CA THR A 8 -13.74 -19.63 -11.29
C THR A 8 -12.40 -18.90 -11.19
N TYR A 9 -12.17 -18.04 -10.18
CA TYR A 9 -10.99 -17.17 -10.06
C TYR A 9 -10.23 -17.35 -8.74
N VAL A 10 -10.23 -18.56 -8.18
CA VAL A 10 -9.58 -18.83 -6.89
C VAL A 10 -8.06 -18.71 -7.03
N LEU A 11 -7.47 -17.80 -6.24
CA LEU A 11 -6.02 -17.70 -6.11
C LEU A 11 -5.48 -18.95 -5.41
N SER A 12 -4.34 -19.47 -5.88
CA SER A 12 -3.58 -20.48 -5.14
C SER A 12 -3.29 -19.97 -3.72
N GLU A 13 -3.21 -20.88 -2.73
CA GLU A 13 -2.88 -20.54 -1.35
C GLU A 13 -1.64 -19.63 -1.25
N LYS A 14 -0.59 -19.94 -2.04
CA LYS A 14 0.62 -19.12 -2.13
C LYS A 14 0.31 -17.68 -2.57
N SER A 15 -0.47 -17.51 -3.63
CA SER A 15 -0.80 -16.18 -4.16
C SER A 15 -1.69 -15.39 -3.21
N SER A 16 -2.63 -16.07 -2.53
CA SER A 16 -3.47 -15.47 -1.49
C SER A 16 -2.62 -14.95 -0.33
N LEU A 17 -1.63 -15.73 0.11
CA LEU A 17 -0.71 -15.37 1.18
C LEU A 17 0.18 -14.17 0.77
N ILE A 18 0.73 -14.19 -0.44
CA ILE A 18 1.50 -13.05 -0.99
C ILE A 18 0.65 -11.78 -1.06
N MET A 19 -0.59 -11.87 -1.58
CA MET A 19 -1.49 -10.72 -1.65
C MET A 19 -1.86 -10.18 -0.26
N LEU A 20 -2.07 -11.05 0.73
CA LEU A 20 -2.40 -10.65 2.09
C LEU A 20 -1.32 -9.75 2.68
N TYR A 21 -0.04 -10.10 2.50
CA TYR A 21 1.06 -9.27 2.96
C TYR A 21 1.29 -8.04 2.09
N ALA A 22 1.10 -8.14 0.77
CA ALA A 22 1.23 -7.01 -0.14
C ALA A 22 0.15 -5.93 0.06
N LEU A 23 -1.05 -6.31 0.52
CA LEU A 23 -2.17 -5.40 0.74
C LEU A 23 -2.23 -4.83 2.16
N CYS A 24 -1.38 -5.29 3.07
CA CYS A 24 -1.40 -4.85 4.47
C CYS A 24 -0.92 -3.39 4.67
N GLY A 25 -0.57 -2.68 3.60
CA GLY A 25 -0.12 -1.29 3.61
C GLY A 25 -1.19 -0.28 3.21
N PHE A 26 -1.12 0.93 3.78
CA PHE A 26 -1.99 2.06 3.47
C PHE A 26 -1.44 2.94 2.33
N ALA A 27 -0.94 2.32 1.25
CA ALA A 27 -0.37 3.03 0.12
C ALA A 27 -1.46 3.48 -0.88
N ASN A 28 -2.18 4.55 -0.54
CA ASN A 28 -3.22 5.13 -1.40
C ASN A 28 -3.30 6.66 -1.24
N PHE A 29 -3.98 7.32 -2.19
CA PHE A 29 -4.10 8.78 -2.20
C PHE A 29 -4.81 9.36 -0.96
N SER A 30 -5.78 8.65 -0.38
CA SER A 30 -6.47 9.08 0.84
C SER A 30 -5.52 9.12 2.03
N SER A 31 -4.71 8.09 2.20
CA SER A 31 -3.69 8.00 3.26
C SER A 31 -2.62 9.09 3.14
N VAL A 32 -2.25 9.48 1.92
CA VAL A 32 -1.39 10.66 1.69
C VAL A 32 -2.06 11.93 2.20
N GLY A 33 -3.35 12.14 1.90
CA GLY A 33 -4.11 13.28 2.40
C GLY A 33 -4.21 13.32 3.92
N ILE A 34 -4.43 12.18 4.57
CA ILE A 34 -4.47 12.06 6.04
C ILE A 34 -3.11 12.45 6.64
N LEU A 35 -2.03 11.87 6.13
CA LEU A 35 -0.67 12.14 6.62
C LEU A 35 -0.24 13.59 6.37
N LEU A 36 -0.54 14.12 5.18
CA LEU A 36 -0.22 15.50 4.84
C LEU A 36 -0.99 16.49 5.72
N SER A 37 -2.27 16.23 5.99
CA SER A 37 -3.09 17.06 6.87
C SER A 37 -2.60 17.02 8.32
N GLY A 38 -2.28 15.82 8.84
CA GLY A 38 -1.77 15.64 10.20
C GLY A 38 -0.38 16.27 10.39
N MET A 39 0.56 15.98 9.50
CA MET A 39 1.93 16.51 9.60
C MET A 39 1.98 18.02 9.36
N SER A 40 1.18 18.56 8.44
CA SER A 40 1.12 20.01 8.22
C SER A 40 0.51 20.77 9.40
N ALA A 41 -0.32 20.12 10.22
CA ALA A 41 -0.84 20.71 11.46
C ALA A 41 0.20 20.66 12.59
N MET A 42 1.07 19.64 12.61
CA MET A 42 2.15 19.51 13.61
C MET A 42 3.37 20.38 13.31
N VAL A 43 3.73 20.52 12.03
CA VAL A 43 4.92 21.27 11.56
C VAL A 43 4.51 22.17 10.38
N PRO A 44 3.80 23.28 10.65
CA PRO A 44 3.23 24.13 9.61
C PRO A 44 4.27 24.80 8.72
N GLU A 45 5.45 25.14 9.26
CA GLU A 45 6.56 25.76 8.53
C GLU A 45 7.18 24.85 7.45
N ARG A 46 6.92 23.54 7.50
CA ARG A 46 7.42 22.55 6.52
C ARG A 46 6.34 22.01 5.59
N ARG A 47 5.16 22.63 5.55
CA ARG A 47 4.05 22.17 4.70
C ARG A 47 4.45 22.02 3.24
N GLU A 48 5.21 22.96 2.68
CA GLU A 48 5.64 22.88 1.27
C GLU A 48 6.57 21.70 1.01
N ASP A 49 7.52 21.43 1.91
CA ASP A 49 8.38 20.24 1.84
C ASP A 49 7.53 18.95 1.83
N LEU A 50 6.54 18.86 2.74
CA LEU A 50 5.67 17.70 2.89
C LEU A 50 4.82 17.47 1.62
N ILE A 51 4.31 18.53 1.01
CA ILE A 51 3.58 18.46 -0.27
C ILE A 51 4.52 17.96 -1.37
N ALA A 52 5.74 18.52 -1.47
CA ALA A 52 6.70 18.18 -2.51
C ALA A 52 7.13 16.70 -2.49
N VAL A 53 7.19 16.07 -1.32
CA VAL A 53 7.57 14.65 -1.18
C VAL A 53 6.39 13.69 -1.18
N SER A 54 5.15 14.16 -1.01
CA SER A 54 3.95 13.33 -0.80
C SER A 54 3.73 12.25 -1.87
N LEU A 55 3.87 12.59 -3.17
CA LEU A 55 3.74 11.62 -4.25
C LEU A 55 4.90 10.61 -4.29
N LYS A 56 6.12 11.04 -3.95
CA LYS A 56 7.28 10.15 -3.87
C LYS A 56 7.11 9.18 -2.70
N ALA A 57 6.54 9.64 -1.59
CA ALA A 57 6.22 8.83 -0.43
C ALA A 57 5.14 7.77 -0.75
N LEU A 58 4.14 8.10 -1.57
CA LEU A 58 3.14 7.13 -2.03
C LEU A 58 3.77 5.96 -2.80
N TRP A 59 4.65 6.27 -3.77
CA TRP A 59 5.38 5.25 -4.52
C TRP A 59 6.31 4.44 -3.61
N GLY A 60 7.00 5.09 -2.67
CA GLY A 60 7.81 4.40 -1.67
C GLY A 60 7.00 3.43 -0.82
N ALA A 61 5.83 3.84 -0.34
CA ALA A 61 4.93 3.00 0.45
C ALA A 61 4.35 1.82 -0.36
N LEU A 62 3.99 2.04 -1.62
CA LEU A 62 3.53 0.97 -2.51
C LEU A 62 4.63 -0.08 -2.71
N LEU A 63 5.84 0.36 -3.05
CA LEU A 63 6.98 -0.54 -3.26
C LEU A 63 7.36 -1.30 -1.98
N ALA A 64 7.30 -0.66 -0.81
CA ALA A 64 7.54 -1.33 0.46
C ALA A 64 6.50 -2.43 0.75
N SER A 65 5.23 -2.18 0.41
CA SER A 65 4.15 -3.16 0.56
C SER A 65 4.36 -4.34 -0.42
N CYS A 66 4.67 -4.05 -1.69
CA CYS A 66 5.02 -5.08 -2.67
C CYS A 66 6.25 -5.89 -2.26
N MET A 67 7.28 -5.25 -1.69
CA MET A 67 8.49 -5.91 -1.21
C MET A 67 8.18 -6.90 -0.09
N THR A 68 7.23 -6.58 0.79
CA THR A 68 6.79 -7.48 1.86
C THR A 68 6.15 -8.74 1.27
N GLY A 69 5.24 -8.59 0.29
CA GLY A 69 4.68 -9.72 -0.44
C GLY A 69 5.74 -10.52 -1.21
N PHE A 70 6.73 -9.86 -1.81
CA PHE A 70 7.84 -10.50 -2.50
C PHE A 70 8.69 -11.36 -1.56
N ILE A 71 9.05 -10.85 -0.38
CA ILE A 71 9.81 -11.59 0.63
C ILE A 71 9.03 -12.84 1.06
N VAL A 72 7.72 -12.70 1.34
CA VAL A 72 6.86 -13.85 1.65
C VAL A 72 6.83 -14.85 0.50
N GLY A 73 6.76 -14.38 -0.75
CA GLY A 73 6.78 -15.24 -1.93
C GLY A 73 8.10 -15.99 -2.15
N ILE A 74 9.23 -15.46 -1.66
CA ILE A 74 10.54 -16.14 -1.64
C ILE A 74 10.61 -17.15 -0.49
N LEU A 75 10.19 -16.76 0.71
CA LEU A 75 10.27 -17.62 1.90
C LEU A 75 9.31 -18.81 1.84
N TYR A 76 8.20 -18.65 1.11
CA TYR A 76 7.19 -19.67 0.87
C TYR A 76 7.40 -20.40 -0.48
N LEU A 77 8.61 -20.33 -1.05
CA LEU A 77 9.04 -21.16 -2.18
C LEU A 77 9.49 -22.53 -1.68
#